data_AF-A0A4Q7W2W7-F1
#
_entry.id   AF-A0A4Q7W2W7-F1
#
_cell.length_a   1.000
_cell.length_b   1.000
_cell.length_c   1.000
_cell.angle_alpha   90.00
_cell.angle_beta   90.00
_cell.angle_gamma   90.00
#
_symmetry.space_group_name_H-M   'P 1'
#
loop_
_entity.id
_entity.type
_entity.pdbx_description
1 polymer ?
#
loop_
_entity_poly.entity_id
_entity_poly.type
_entity_poly.pdbx_seq_one_letter_code
_entity_poly.pdbx_strand_id
1 'polypeptide(L)'
;MRLDVVTIFPEYLAALDVSLVGKAAKSGLLDVHLHDLREWTHDRHRTVDDTPYGGGAGMVMKPEPWGLALDAIAPADGPAQPRLIIPTPAGRPFTQSLAYELAAEPWLAFACGRYEGIDARVASYAGERMRVDEVSIGDYVLNGGEVAVLVMVEAVARLLPGVIGNPESLAEESHSGDGLLEYPVYTKPPSWRGHDVPEVLLSGNHGLIADWHHEESVRRTAERRPDLLAAWGDVLAAKDDSDAVRILPATAADAGEVHVLQLAAFLSEARLYDDYTLPPLTADVADTADRLERSVALKAVAGARIVGSVQLTVDGPVGQIERLVVAPDWQGRGLGARLLRAAEQLAPSDVTSYVLNTGAKSERNLALYRKAGYRESSREAQTPKVDLVYLTKRRRRK
;
A
#
# COMPACT_ATOMS: atom_id res chain seq x y z
N MET A 1 -10.08 -16.06 -10.78
CA MET A 1 -11.00 -15.24 -9.94
C MET A 1 -12.35 -15.20 -10.60
N ARG A 2 -13.44 -15.31 -9.83
CA ARG A 2 -14.82 -15.12 -10.32
C ARG A 2 -15.29 -13.68 -10.06
N LEU A 3 -15.98 -13.08 -11.02
CA LEU A 3 -16.60 -11.76 -10.94
C LEU A 3 -18.08 -11.86 -11.31
N ASP A 4 -18.96 -11.41 -10.44
CA ASP A 4 -20.39 -11.22 -10.75
C ASP A 4 -20.71 -9.72 -10.72
N VAL A 5 -21.30 -9.19 -11.78
CA VAL A 5 -21.69 -7.78 -11.85
C VAL A 5 -23.18 -7.67 -12.09
N VAL A 6 -23.88 -7.07 -11.14
CA VAL A 6 -25.32 -6.81 -11.23
C VAL A 6 -25.53 -5.36 -11.63
N THR A 7 -26.22 -5.15 -12.75
CA THR A 7 -26.46 -3.83 -13.35
C THR A 7 -27.77 -3.83 -14.13
N ILE A 8 -28.30 -2.66 -14.44
CA ILE A 8 -29.39 -2.50 -15.40
C ILE A 8 -28.88 -2.17 -16.82
N PHE A 9 -27.56 -2.15 -17.04
CA PHE A 9 -26.95 -1.96 -18.36
C PHE A 9 -25.78 -2.92 -18.58
N PRO A 10 -26.04 -4.24 -18.74
CA PRO A 10 -24.97 -5.20 -19.02
C PRO A 10 -24.11 -4.81 -20.22
N GLU A 11 -24.71 -4.19 -21.25
CA GLU A 11 -24.02 -3.77 -22.47
C GLU A 11 -22.97 -2.69 -22.21
N TYR A 12 -23.10 -1.92 -21.11
CA TYR A 12 -22.11 -0.93 -20.69
C TYR A 12 -20.76 -1.59 -20.38
N LEU A 13 -20.78 -2.86 -19.97
CA LEU A 13 -19.61 -3.61 -19.52
C LEU A 13 -18.94 -4.41 -20.64
N ALA A 14 -19.33 -4.20 -21.91
CA ALA A 14 -18.68 -4.83 -23.07
C ALA A 14 -17.17 -4.55 -23.17
N ALA A 15 -16.67 -3.51 -22.50
CA ALA A 15 -15.24 -3.23 -22.39
C ALA A 15 -14.45 -4.33 -21.63
N LEU A 16 -15.12 -5.18 -20.84
CA LEU A 16 -14.48 -6.31 -20.17
C LEU A 16 -14.06 -7.42 -21.15
N ASP A 17 -14.62 -7.45 -22.37
CA ASP A 17 -14.30 -8.46 -23.39
C ASP A 17 -13.06 -8.13 -24.24
N VAL A 18 -12.46 -6.95 -24.05
CA VAL A 18 -11.33 -6.47 -24.84
C VAL A 18 -10.03 -6.41 -24.04
N SER A 19 -8.91 -6.22 -24.75
CA SER A 19 -7.58 -6.02 -24.15
C SER A 19 -7.15 -7.17 -23.21
N LEU A 20 -6.39 -6.86 -22.16
CA LEU A 20 -5.85 -7.83 -21.18
C LEU A 20 -6.96 -8.49 -20.36
N VAL A 21 -8.01 -7.77 -19.97
CA VAL A 21 -9.14 -8.33 -19.21
C VAL A 21 -9.86 -9.38 -20.06
N GLY A 22 -10.19 -9.06 -21.31
CA GLY A 22 -10.83 -10.02 -22.22
C GLY A 22 -9.93 -11.22 -22.55
N LYS A 23 -8.61 -11.04 -22.62
CA LYS A 23 -7.67 -12.16 -22.74
C LYS A 23 -7.66 -13.04 -21.50
N ALA A 24 -7.63 -12.44 -20.30
CA ALA A 24 -7.69 -13.15 -19.03
C ALA A 24 -8.99 -13.95 -18.88
N ALA A 25 -10.11 -13.40 -19.35
CA ALA A 25 -11.38 -14.10 -19.40
C ALA A 25 -11.32 -15.32 -20.33
N LYS A 26 -10.82 -15.13 -21.56
CA LYS A 26 -10.70 -16.23 -22.56
C LYS A 26 -9.71 -17.31 -22.16
N SER A 27 -8.69 -17.00 -21.37
CA SER A 27 -7.73 -17.98 -20.83
C SER A 27 -8.18 -18.63 -19.52
N GLY A 28 -9.35 -18.26 -18.98
CA GLY A 28 -9.90 -18.81 -17.75
C GLY A 28 -9.24 -18.30 -16.46
N LEU A 29 -8.42 -17.25 -16.53
CA LEU A 29 -7.86 -16.59 -15.34
C LEU A 29 -8.91 -15.74 -14.63
N LEU A 30 -9.86 -15.19 -15.39
CA LEU A 30 -11.00 -14.43 -14.93
C LEU A 30 -12.30 -15.09 -15.42
N ASP A 31 -13.29 -15.22 -14.55
CA ASP A 31 -14.60 -15.77 -14.88
C ASP A 31 -15.66 -14.68 -14.62
N VAL A 32 -16.17 -14.07 -15.68
CA VAL A 32 -17.01 -12.85 -15.61
C VAL A 32 -18.46 -13.18 -15.92
N HIS A 33 -19.35 -12.87 -14.99
CA HIS A 33 -20.80 -13.06 -15.10
C HIS A 33 -21.50 -11.70 -15.00
N LEU A 34 -22.26 -11.35 -16.03
CA LEU A 34 -23.03 -10.11 -16.08
C LEU A 34 -24.51 -10.43 -15.88
N HIS A 35 -25.15 -9.70 -14.98
CA HIS A 35 -26.50 -9.96 -14.51
C HIS A 35 -27.38 -8.71 -14.72
N ASP A 36 -28.42 -8.79 -15.55
CA ASP A 36 -29.41 -7.72 -15.67
C ASP A 36 -30.34 -7.75 -14.46
N LEU A 37 -30.22 -6.77 -13.56
CA LEU A 37 -31.04 -6.68 -12.34
C LEU A 37 -32.55 -6.76 -12.65
N ARG A 38 -32.96 -6.30 -13.84
CA ARG A 38 -34.36 -6.35 -14.27
C ARG A 38 -34.91 -7.77 -14.41
N GLU A 39 -34.07 -8.81 -14.43
CA GLU A 39 -34.51 -10.21 -14.45
C GLU A 39 -35.15 -10.65 -13.13
N TRP A 40 -34.82 -9.98 -12.02
CA TRP A 40 -35.41 -10.23 -10.69
C TRP A 40 -36.58 -9.30 -10.36
N THR A 41 -37.30 -8.84 -11.37
CA THR A 41 -38.53 -8.06 -11.22
C THR A 41 -39.75 -8.90 -11.59
N HIS A 42 -40.90 -8.57 -11.03
CA HIS A 42 -42.14 -9.36 -11.19
C HIS A 42 -43.28 -8.57 -11.82
N ASP A 43 -43.11 -7.26 -12.01
CA ASP A 43 -44.08 -6.42 -12.69
C ASP A 43 -43.82 -6.37 -14.20
N ARG A 44 -44.87 -6.07 -14.97
CA ARG A 44 -44.80 -5.98 -16.44
C ARG A 44 -43.76 -4.96 -16.94
N HIS A 45 -43.49 -3.91 -16.18
CA HIS A 45 -42.59 -2.83 -16.58
C HIS A 45 -41.13 -3.09 -16.20
N ARG A 46 -40.85 -4.22 -15.54
CA ARG A 46 -39.54 -4.59 -15.01
C ARG A 46 -38.93 -3.49 -14.15
N THR A 47 -39.73 -3.02 -13.19
CA THR A 47 -39.45 -1.82 -12.40
C THR A 47 -38.41 -2.11 -11.30
N VAL A 48 -37.28 -1.42 -11.36
CA VAL A 48 -36.14 -1.59 -10.44
C VAL A 48 -35.98 -0.43 -9.47
N ASP A 49 -36.79 0.62 -9.58
CA ASP A 49 -36.67 1.85 -8.82
C ASP A 49 -38.05 2.40 -8.39
N ASP A 50 -38.05 3.24 -7.35
CA ASP A 50 -39.24 3.93 -6.84
C ASP A 50 -38.84 5.28 -6.20
N THR A 51 -39.83 6.10 -5.88
CA THR A 51 -39.64 7.38 -5.19
C THR A 51 -39.06 7.20 -3.77
N PRO A 52 -38.18 8.11 -3.30
CA PRO A 52 -37.57 8.01 -1.97
C PRO A 52 -38.58 8.28 -0.85
N TYR A 53 -38.51 7.50 0.24
CA TYR A 53 -39.15 7.88 1.50
C TYR A 53 -38.55 9.18 2.04
N GLY A 54 -39.40 10.04 2.62
CA GLY A 54 -39.00 11.37 3.12
C GLY A 54 -39.09 12.49 2.08
N GLY A 55 -39.44 12.15 0.83
CA GLY A 55 -39.48 13.11 -0.29
C GLY A 55 -38.08 13.40 -0.84
N GLY A 56 -38.02 14.20 -1.91
CA GLY A 56 -36.80 14.45 -2.66
C GLY A 56 -37.02 14.31 -4.17
N ALA A 57 -36.08 14.81 -4.97
CA ALA A 57 -36.06 14.55 -6.40
C ALA A 57 -35.38 13.20 -6.67
N GLY A 58 -35.65 12.61 -7.85
CA GLY A 58 -34.99 11.38 -8.29
C GLY A 58 -35.73 10.10 -7.87
N MET A 59 -35.06 8.97 -8.10
CA MET A 59 -35.56 7.62 -7.85
C MET A 59 -34.49 6.84 -7.06
N VAL A 60 -34.90 5.86 -6.27
CA VAL A 60 -34.04 4.96 -5.50
C VAL A 60 -34.28 3.54 -5.96
N MET A 61 -33.23 2.76 -6.18
CA MET A 61 -33.39 1.37 -6.59
C MET A 61 -34.01 0.53 -5.47
N LYS A 62 -35.05 -0.22 -5.81
CA LYS A 62 -35.87 -0.99 -4.89
C LYS A 62 -35.05 -2.13 -4.26
N PRO A 63 -35.27 -2.46 -2.97
CA PRO A 63 -34.52 -3.51 -2.30
C PRO A 63 -34.82 -4.91 -2.81
N GLU A 64 -36.06 -5.20 -3.23
CA GLU A 64 -36.48 -6.57 -3.57
C GLU A 64 -35.72 -7.17 -4.77
N PRO A 65 -35.60 -6.52 -5.94
CA PRO A 65 -34.81 -7.07 -7.05
C PRO A 65 -33.35 -7.31 -6.66
N TRP A 66 -32.78 -6.44 -5.84
CA TRP A 66 -31.42 -6.58 -5.33
C TRP A 66 -31.27 -7.78 -4.40
N GLY A 67 -32.19 -7.95 -3.44
CA GLY A 67 -32.21 -9.09 -2.53
C GLY A 67 -32.26 -10.41 -3.29
N LEU A 68 -33.19 -10.54 -4.24
CA LEU A 68 -33.36 -11.73 -5.07
C LEU A 68 -32.15 -12.00 -5.97
N ALA A 69 -31.54 -10.97 -6.55
CA ALA A 69 -30.32 -11.12 -7.34
C ALA A 69 -29.14 -11.63 -6.49
N LEU A 70 -28.93 -11.03 -5.32
CA LEU A 70 -27.87 -11.44 -4.40
C LEU A 70 -28.11 -12.86 -3.87
N ASP A 71 -29.36 -13.24 -3.59
CA ASP A 71 -29.73 -14.60 -3.18
C ASP A 71 -29.48 -15.64 -4.28
N ALA A 72 -29.77 -15.30 -5.53
CA ALA A 72 -29.52 -16.20 -6.66
C ALA A 72 -28.02 -16.37 -6.95
N ILE A 73 -27.26 -15.28 -6.87
CA ILE A 73 -25.81 -15.28 -7.16
C ILE A 73 -25.02 -15.94 -6.03
N ALA A 74 -25.37 -15.63 -4.79
CA ALA A 74 -24.69 -16.10 -3.58
C ALA A 74 -25.72 -16.59 -2.53
N PRO A 75 -26.26 -17.81 -2.72
CA PRO A 75 -27.20 -18.41 -1.77
C PRO A 75 -26.61 -18.48 -0.36
N ALA A 76 -27.46 -18.31 0.67
CA ALA A 76 -27.03 -18.28 2.07
C ALA A 76 -26.42 -19.62 2.55
N ASP A 77 -26.88 -20.73 1.98
CA ASP A 77 -26.36 -22.09 2.19
C ASP A 77 -25.25 -22.48 1.20
N GLY A 78 -24.78 -21.51 0.40
CA GLY A 78 -23.69 -21.69 -0.55
C GLY A 78 -22.36 -22.00 0.14
N PRO A 79 -21.45 -22.72 -0.54
CA PRO A 79 -20.16 -23.14 0.03
C PRO A 79 -19.17 -21.98 0.27
N ALA A 80 -19.41 -20.82 -0.33
CA ALA A 80 -18.61 -19.61 -0.19
C ALA A 80 -19.49 -18.37 -0.44
N GLN A 81 -19.00 -17.20 -0.02
CA GLN A 81 -19.66 -15.91 -0.25
C GLN A 81 -18.68 -14.97 -0.98
N PRO A 82 -19.16 -14.14 -1.92
CA PRO A 82 -18.32 -13.13 -2.55
C PRO A 82 -18.00 -12.01 -1.58
N ARG A 83 -16.96 -11.24 -1.86
CA ARG A 83 -16.86 -9.88 -1.33
C ARG A 83 -17.70 -8.96 -2.23
N LEU A 84 -18.71 -8.30 -1.66
CA LEU A 84 -19.62 -7.42 -2.38
C LEU A 84 -19.08 -5.98 -2.37
N ILE A 85 -18.90 -5.41 -3.55
CA ILE A 85 -18.48 -4.02 -3.74
C ILE A 85 -19.68 -3.22 -4.24
N ILE A 86 -20.00 -2.14 -3.54
CA ILE A 86 -21.05 -1.20 -3.94
C ILE A 86 -20.35 0.10 -4.34
N PRO A 87 -20.25 0.42 -5.65
CA PRO A 87 -19.70 1.70 -6.08
C PRO A 87 -20.61 2.85 -5.62
N THR A 88 -20.05 3.78 -4.84
CA THR A 88 -20.75 4.96 -4.35
C THR A 88 -19.76 6.08 -4.04
N PRO A 89 -20.05 7.35 -4.36
CA PRO A 89 -19.15 8.47 -4.05
C PRO A 89 -18.95 8.68 -2.54
N ALA A 90 -19.83 8.14 -1.69
CA ALA A 90 -19.70 8.17 -0.23
C ALA A 90 -18.80 7.05 0.34
N GLY A 91 -18.34 6.14 -0.51
CA GLY A 91 -17.54 4.99 -0.12
C GLY A 91 -16.09 5.32 0.17
N ARG A 92 -15.34 4.34 0.68
CA ARG A 92 -13.89 4.49 0.86
C ARG A 92 -13.20 4.69 -0.50
N PRO A 93 -12.22 5.60 -0.64
CA PRO A 93 -11.54 5.79 -1.91
C PRO A 93 -10.85 4.52 -2.42
N PHE A 94 -10.97 4.26 -3.71
CA PHE A 94 -10.27 3.18 -4.41
C PHE A 94 -8.81 3.56 -4.60
N THR A 95 -7.92 2.75 -4.04
CA THR A 95 -6.47 2.95 -4.09
C THR A 95 -5.78 1.70 -4.63
N GLN A 96 -4.52 1.83 -5.03
CA GLN A 96 -3.74 0.68 -5.49
C GLN A 96 -3.63 -0.41 -4.41
N SER A 97 -3.53 -0.03 -3.12
CA SER A 97 -3.57 -0.97 -2.00
C SER A 97 -4.89 -1.76 -1.95
N LEU A 98 -6.03 -1.08 -2.15
CA LEU A 98 -7.32 -1.75 -2.21
C LEU A 98 -7.42 -2.67 -3.45
N ALA A 99 -6.82 -2.30 -4.58
CA ALA A 99 -6.74 -3.20 -5.73
C ALA A 99 -5.98 -4.50 -5.41
N TYR A 100 -4.86 -4.43 -4.69
CA TYR A 100 -4.14 -5.61 -4.21
C TYR A 100 -4.98 -6.45 -3.23
N GLU A 101 -5.70 -5.81 -2.29
CA GLU A 101 -6.61 -6.52 -1.38
C GLU A 101 -7.69 -7.29 -2.15
N LEU A 102 -8.30 -6.67 -3.18
CA LEU A 102 -9.34 -7.32 -3.98
C LEU A 102 -8.77 -8.39 -4.91
N ALA A 103 -7.55 -8.22 -5.41
CA ALA A 103 -6.87 -9.20 -6.27
C ALA A 103 -6.64 -10.55 -5.56
N ALA A 104 -6.54 -10.54 -4.22
CA ALA A 104 -6.39 -11.73 -3.41
C ALA A 104 -7.71 -12.50 -3.19
N GLU A 105 -8.86 -11.89 -3.48
CA GLU A 105 -10.16 -12.54 -3.29
C GLU A 105 -10.45 -13.53 -4.42
N PRO A 106 -10.94 -14.75 -4.12
CA PRO A 106 -11.29 -15.71 -5.16
C PRO A 106 -12.56 -15.30 -5.93
N TRP A 107 -13.44 -14.51 -5.29
CA TRP A 107 -14.75 -14.14 -5.79
C TRP A 107 -15.16 -12.72 -5.35
N LEU A 108 -15.43 -11.86 -6.33
CA LEU A 108 -15.99 -10.52 -6.14
C LEU A 108 -17.38 -10.43 -6.76
N ALA A 109 -18.27 -9.70 -6.08
CA ALA A 109 -19.56 -9.29 -6.63
C ALA A 109 -19.64 -7.75 -6.66
N PHE A 110 -20.28 -7.18 -7.67
CA PHE A 110 -20.46 -5.73 -7.80
C PHE A 110 -21.94 -5.37 -7.95
N ALA A 111 -22.40 -4.39 -7.16
CA ALA A 111 -23.74 -3.85 -7.22
C ALA A 111 -23.76 -2.45 -7.84
N CYS A 112 -23.98 -2.35 -9.17
CA CYS A 112 -23.98 -1.08 -9.87
C CYS A 112 -25.25 -0.26 -9.57
N GLY A 113 -25.13 0.72 -8.66
CA GLY A 113 -26.17 1.69 -8.40
C GLY A 113 -26.43 2.64 -9.58
N ARG A 114 -27.68 3.11 -9.68
CA ARG A 114 -28.18 4.14 -10.60
C ARG A 114 -29.11 5.09 -9.83
N TYR A 115 -29.52 6.17 -10.49
CA TYR A 115 -30.40 7.19 -9.92
C TYR A 115 -29.77 7.79 -8.64
N GLU A 116 -30.53 7.94 -7.55
CA GLU A 116 -30.01 8.39 -6.25
C GLU A 116 -29.25 7.28 -5.49
N GLY A 117 -29.24 6.06 -6.02
CA GLY A 117 -28.52 4.91 -5.47
C GLY A 117 -29.42 3.73 -5.14
N ILE A 118 -28.84 2.79 -4.40
CA ILE A 118 -29.51 1.57 -3.94
C ILE A 118 -30.12 1.84 -2.57
N ASP A 119 -31.31 1.29 -2.29
CA ASP A 119 -31.89 1.32 -0.94
C ASP A 119 -30.86 0.82 0.09
N ALA A 120 -30.57 1.64 1.11
CA ALA A 120 -29.52 1.37 2.09
C ALA A 120 -29.69 0.02 2.83
N ARG A 121 -30.93 -0.51 2.91
CA ARG A 121 -31.19 -1.81 3.53
C ARG A 121 -30.56 -2.97 2.76
N VAL A 122 -30.32 -2.82 1.47
CA VAL A 122 -29.65 -3.85 0.64
C VAL A 122 -28.23 -4.11 1.13
N ALA A 123 -27.48 -3.05 1.44
CA ALA A 123 -26.13 -3.17 1.96
C ALA A 123 -26.13 -3.87 3.34
N SER A 124 -27.05 -3.47 4.23
CA SER A 124 -27.22 -4.12 5.53
C SER A 124 -27.58 -5.60 5.40
N TYR A 125 -28.54 -5.91 4.54
CA TYR A 125 -29.00 -7.27 4.28
C TYR A 125 -27.86 -8.16 3.73
N ALA A 126 -27.10 -7.67 2.75
CA ALA A 126 -25.94 -8.39 2.24
C ALA A 126 -24.88 -8.59 3.34
N GLY A 127 -24.66 -7.57 4.18
CA GLY A 127 -23.72 -7.58 5.30
C GLY A 127 -24.01 -8.63 6.38
N GLU A 128 -25.23 -9.19 6.43
CA GLU A 128 -25.57 -10.30 7.33
C GLU A 128 -24.83 -11.61 6.97
N ARG A 129 -24.37 -11.76 5.72
CA ARG A 129 -23.77 -13.00 5.22
C ARG A 129 -22.44 -12.83 4.49
N MET A 130 -22.15 -11.66 3.94
CA MET A 130 -20.95 -11.43 3.14
C MET A 130 -20.27 -10.12 3.48
N ARG A 131 -18.97 -10.02 3.18
CA ARG A 131 -18.24 -8.76 3.38
C ARG A 131 -18.71 -7.75 2.34
N VAL A 132 -19.17 -6.58 2.79
CA VAL A 132 -19.63 -5.48 1.94
C VAL A 132 -18.67 -4.30 2.06
N ASP A 133 -18.19 -3.79 0.92
CA ASP A 133 -17.41 -2.55 0.85
C ASP A 133 -18.12 -1.54 -0.05
N GLU A 134 -18.45 -0.39 0.50
CA GLU A 134 -18.81 0.80 -0.28
C GLU A 134 -17.53 1.48 -0.76
N VAL A 135 -17.38 1.64 -2.08
CA VAL A 135 -16.11 2.10 -2.69
C VAL A 135 -16.36 3.27 -3.64
N SER A 136 -15.57 4.34 -3.47
CA SER A 136 -15.57 5.51 -4.35
C SER A 136 -14.35 5.49 -5.26
N ILE A 137 -14.50 5.78 -6.55
CA ILE A 137 -13.36 5.95 -7.48
C ILE A 137 -12.85 7.40 -7.56
N GLY A 138 -13.40 8.30 -6.74
CA GLY A 138 -12.91 9.66 -6.55
C GLY A 138 -14.02 10.65 -6.18
N ASP A 139 -13.59 11.88 -5.86
CA ASP A 139 -14.46 12.94 -5.35
C ASP A 139 -15.22 13.65 -6.47
N TYR A 140 -16.08 12.90 -7.16
CA TYR A 140 -16.95 13.37 -8.23
C TYR A 140 -18.17 12.45 -8.36
N VAL A 141 -19.22 12.92 -9.03
CA VAL A 141 -20.48 12.18 -9.20
C VAL A 141 -20.61 11.68 -10.63
N LEU A 142 -21.05 10.42 -10.77
CA LEU A 142 -21.27 9.75 -12.04
C LEU A 142 -22.73 9.33 -12.18
N ASN A 143 -23.16 9.03 -13.41
CA ASN A 143 -24.53 8.59 -13.69
C ASN A 143 -24.83 7.14 -13.21
N GLY A 144 -23.81 6.37 -12.80
CA GLY A 144 -23.96 4.98 -12.41
C GLY A 144 -22.64 4.30 -12.04
N GLY A 145 -22.75 3.17 -11.35
CA GLY A 145 -21.61 2.39 -10.87
C GLY A 145 -20.84 1.61 -11.92
N GLU A 146 -21.36 1.45 -13.14
CA GLU A 146 -20.77 0.56 -14.17
C GLU A 146 -19.37 0.99 -14.58
N VAL A 147 -19.14 2.30 -14.76
CA VAL A 147 -17.79 2.80 -15.08
C VAL A 147 -16.83 2.61 -13.90
N ALA A 148 -17.32 2.70 -12.66
CA ALA A 148 -16.50 2.43 -11.48
C ALA A 148 -16.12 0.94 -11.40
N VAL A 149 -17.02 0.03 -11.78
CA VAL A 149 -16.71 -1.40 -11.92
C VAL A 149 -15.66 -1.62 -13.00
N LEU A 150 -15.75 -0.99 -14.17
CA LEU A 150 -14.72 -1.10 -15.20
C LEU A 150 -13.34 -0.69 -14.68
N VAL A 151 -13.26 0.46 -14.00
CA VAL A 151 -12.01 0.96 -13.39
C VAL A 151 -11.44 -0.02 -12.36
N MET A 152 -12.29 -0.48 -11.43
CA MET A 152 -11.85 -1.40 -10.38
C MET A 152 -11.44 -2.76 -10.94
N VAL A 153 -12.22 -3.33 -11.87
CA VAL A 153 -11.91 -4.62 -12.49
C VAL A 153 -10.64 -4.55 -13.32
N GLU A 154 -10.40 -3.47 -14.05
CA GLU A 154 -9.14 -3.29 -14.80
C GLU A 154 -7.92 -3.26 -13.86
N ALA A 155 -8.01 -2.51 -12.76
CA ALA A 155 -6.94 -2.41 -11.76
C ALA A 155 -6.73 -3.70 -10.96
N VAL A 156 -7.77 -4.50 -10.72
CA VAL A 156 -7.69 -5.77 -9.99
C VAL A 156 -7.21 -6.91 -10.91
N ALA A 157 -7.83 -7.06 -12.08
CA ALA A 157 -7.55 -8.18 -12.98
C ALA A 157 -6.10 -8.19 -13.45
N ARG A 158 -5.50 -7.01 -13.66
CA ARG A 158 -4.09 -6.89 -14.08
C ARG A 158 -3.09 -7.39 -13.04
N LEU A 159 -3.48 -7.47 -11.76
CA LEU A 159 -2.65 -7.98 -10.67
C LEU A 159 -2.71 -9.51 -10.55
N LEU A 160 -3.62 -10.17 -11.27
CA LEU A 160 -3.75 -11.62 -11.24
C LEU A 160 -2.55 -12.28 -11.93
N PRO A 161 -1.96 -13.34 -11.33
CA PRO A 161 -0.88 -14.08 -11.95
C PRO A 161 -1.23 -14.56 -13.35
N GLY A 162 -0.37 -14.25 -14.33
CA GLY A 162 -0.54 -14.65 -15.72
C GLY A 162 -1.32 -13.66 -16.61
N VAL A 163 -1.84 -12.55 -16.06
CA VAL A 163 -2.51 -11.51 -16.87
C VAL A 163 -1.52 -10.54 -17.50
N ILE A 164 -0.54 -10.06 -16.74
CA ILE A 164 0.58 -9.27 -17.27
C ILE A 164 1.76 -10.18 -17.60
N GLY A 165 2.39 -9.93 -18.75
CA GLY A 165 3.51 -10.74 -19.25
C GLY A 165 4.83 -10.58 -18.50
N ASN A 166 5.12 -9.38 -17.97
CA ASN A 166 6.29 -9.13 -17.13
C ASN A 166 5.85 -8.64 -15.73
N PRO A 167 5.90 -9.48 -14.70
CA PRO A 167 5.57 -9.08 -13.33
C PRO A 167 6.44 -7.94 -12.79
N GLU A 168 7.68 -7.79 -13.25
CA GLU A 168 8.57 -6.70 -12.81
C GLU A 168 8.02 -5.33 -13.19
N SER A 169 7.22 -5.23 -14.28
CA SER A 169 6.56 -3.99 -14.67
C SER A 169 5.59 -3.46 -13.61
N LEU A 170 4.98 -4.34 -12.80
CA LEU A 170 4.09 -3.91 -11.71
C LEU A 170 4.84 -3.19 -10.59
N ALA A 171 6.14 -3.48 -10.40
CA ALA A 171 6.94 -2.90 -9.34
C ALA A 171 7.39 -1.46 -9.64
N GLU A 172 7.52 -1.10 -10.92
CA GLU A 172 8.00 0.22 -11.37
C GLU A 172 6.88 1.23 -11.67
N GLU A 173 5.61 0.82 -11.57
CA GLU A 173 4.46 1.65 -11.89
C GLU A 173 4.12 2.69 -10.82
N SER A 174 3.39 3.73 -11.25
CA SER A 174 2.90 4.77 -10.34
C SER A 174 2.09 4.15 -9.20
N HIS A 175 2.35 4.62 -7.97
CA HIS A 175 1.67 4.17 -6.75
C HIS A 175 1.97 2.71 -6.32
N SER A 176 2.90 2.02 -6.99
CA SER A 176 3.49 0.77 -6.51
C SER A 176 4.71 1.05 -5.62
N GLY A 177 5.12 0.06 -4.81
CA GLY A 177 6.38 0.07 -4.07
C GLY A 177 6.60 1.29 -3.17
N ASP A 178 7.32 2.28 -3.69
CA ASP A 178 7.68 3.54 -3.03
C ASP A 178 6.59 4.62 -3.10
N GLY A 179 5.44 4.35 -3.72
CA GLY A 179 4.30 5.26 -3.76
C GLY A 179 4.50 6.51 -4.60
N LEU A 180 5.57 6.57 -5.40
CA LEU A 180 5.87 7.69 -6.29
C LEU A 180 5.10 7.57 -7.62
N LEU A 181 5.15 8.65 -8.41
CA LEU A 181 4.72 8.63 -9.80
C LEU A 181 5.82 8.06 -10.69
N GLU A 182 5.43 7.31 -11.72
CA GLU A 182 6.35 6.74 -12.69
C GLU A 182 7.13 7.83 -13.45
N TYR A 183 8.38 7.53 -13.79
CA TYR A 183 9.26 8.37 -14.58
C TYR A 183 8.72 8.56 -16.02
N PRO A 184 9.21 9.56 -16.79
CA PRO A 184 8.81 9.72 -18.18
C PRO A 184 9.39 8.60 -19.03
N VAL A 185 8.54 7.98 -19.85
CA VAL A 185 8.90 6.86 -20.74
C VAL A 185 9.11 7.36 -22.16
N TYR A 186 10.14 6.84 -22.83
CA TYR A 186 10.51 7.21 -24.20
C TYR A 186 10.54 5.97 -25.09
N THR A 187 10.26 6.17 -26.38
CA THR A 187 10.42 5.12 -27.40
C THR A 187 11.01 5.72 -28.66
N LYS A 188 11.34 4.86 -29.64
CA LYS A 188 11.89 5.28 -30.92
C LYS A 188 10.92 6.23 -31.65
N PRO A 189 11.42 7.22 -32.41
CA PRO A 189 12.83 7.48 -32.73
C PRO A 189 13.59 8.30 -31.65
N PRO A 190 14.95 8.30 -31.64
CA PRO A 190 15.75 9.05 -30.67
C PRO A 190 15.57 10.58 -30.68
N SER A 191 15.09 11.14 -31.79
CA SER A 191 14.75 12.56 -31.92
C SER A 191 13.44 12.70 -32.65
N TRP A 192 12.53 13.49 -32.09
CA TRP A 192 11.24 13.82 -32.71
C TRP A 192 10.97 15.31 -32.62
N ARG A 193 10.94 16.00 -33.78
CA ARG A 193 10.64 17.44 -33.88
C ARG A 193 11.52 18.33 -32.99
N GLY A 194 12.80 17.97 -32.80
CA GLY A 194 13.73 18.69 -31.94
C GLY A 194 13.58 18.37 -30.45
N HIS A 195 12.79 17.35 -30.10
CA HIS A 195 12.77 16.76 -28.77
C HIS A 195 13.56 15.46 -28.80
N ASP A 196 14.75 15.50 -28.20
CA ASP A 196 15.65 14.36 -28.12
C ASP A 196 15.34 13.51 -26.88
N VAL A 197 15.50 12.20 -27.01
CA VAL A 197 15.51 11.27 -25.88
C VAL A 197 16.74 11.59 -25.01
N PRO A 198 16.61 11.64 -23.67
CA PRO A 198 17.74 11.86 -22.77
C PRO A 198 18.92 10.94 -23.08
N GLU A 199 20.12 11.50 -23.20
CA GLU A 199 21.32 10.75 -23.63
C GLU A 199 21.62 9.55 -22.71
N VAL A 200 21.34 9.68 -21.41
CA VAL A 200 21.49 8.59 -20.43
C VAL A 200 20.69 7.35 -20.80
N LEU A 201 19.49 7.50 -21.39
CA LEU A 201 18.65 6.39 -21.84
C LEU A 201 19.20 5.69 -23.10
N LEU A 202 20.11 6.36 -23.83
CA LEU A 202 20.78 5.80 -25.01
C LEU A 202 22.14 5.15 -24.67
N SER A 203 22.60 5.28 -23.42
CA SER A 203 23.94 4.85 -22.99
C SER A 203 24.10 3.33 -22.83
N GLY A 204 22.99 2.60 -22.65
CA GLY A 204 23.00 1.18 -22.29
C GLY A 204 23.52 0.89 -20.87
N ASN A 205 23.82 1.92 -20.07
CA ASN A 205 24.27 1.75 -18.69
C ASN A 205 23.06 1.61 -17.76
N HIS A 206 22.72 0.37 -17.40
CA HIS A 206 21.56 0.07 -16.56
C HIS A 206 21.57 0.79 -15.20
N GLY A 207 22.75 1.00 -14.59
CA GLY A 207 22.85 1.72 -13.31
C GLY A 207 22.50 3.20 -13.46
N LEU A 208 23.08 3.88 -14.45
CA LEU A 208 22.77 5.29 -14.71
C LEU A 208 21.31 5.50 -15.15
N ILE A 209 20.75 4.55 -15.89
CA ILE A 209 19.34 4.58 -16.30
C ILE A 209 18.42 4.43 -15.09
N ALA A 210 18.72 3.49 -14.18
CA ALA A 210 17.93 3.30 -12.97
C ALA A 210 18.00 4.52 -12.03
N ASP A 211 19.18 5.11 -11.85
CA ASP A 211 19.35 6.35 -11.08
C ASP A 211 18.52 7.49 -11.68
N TRP A 212 18.58 7.65 -13.01
CA TRP A 212 17.80 8.67 -13.72
C TRP A 212 16.29 8.44 -13.63
N HIS A 213 15.83 7.18 -13.77
CA HIS A 213 14.43 6.81 -13.57
C HIS A 213 13.93 7.22 -12.17
N HIS A 214 14.70 6.91 -11.13
CA HIS A 214 14.34 7.28 -9.76
C HIS A 214 14.31 8.79 -9.56
N GLU A 215 15.33 9.51 -10.03
CA GLU A 215 15.38 10.98 -9.92
C GLU A 215 14.20 11.65 -10.61
N GLU A 216 13.84 11.21 -11.81
CA GLU A 216 12.68 11.74 -12.54
C GLU A 216 11.34 11.38 -11.91
N SER A 217 11.21 10.17 -11.36
CA SER A 217 10.03 9.76 -10.58
C SER A 217 9.82 10.68 -9.37
N VAL A 218 10.89 10.94 -8.60
CA VAL A 218 10.85 11.87 -7.45
C VAL A 218 10.51 13.29 -7.91
N ARG A 219 11.19 13.80 -8.95
CA ARG A 219 10.95 15.15 -9.49
C ARG A 219 9.50 15.32 -9.92
N ARG A 220 8.97 14.36 -10.68
CA ARG A 220 7.59 14.38 -11.19
C ARG A 220 6.57 14.30 -10.06
N THR A 221 6.84 13.49 -9.04
CA THR A 221 5.99 13.39 -7.85
C THR A 221 5.97 14.73 -7.10
N ALA A 222 7.13 15.35 -6.90
CA ALA A 222 7.23 16.68 -6.27
C ALA A 222 6.42 17.74 -7.01
N GLU A 223 6.47 17.72 -8.34
CA GLU A 223 5.78 18.70 -9.18
C GLU A 223 4.26 18.50 -9.22
N ARG A 224 3.79 17.24 -9.30
CA ARG A 224 2.39 16.94 -9.65
C ARG A 224 1.55 16.42 -8.50
N ARG A 225 2.17 15.68 -7.60
CA ARG A 225 1.53 15.07 -6.44
C ARG A 225 2.40 15.30 -5.20
N PRO A 226 2.66 16.58 -4.84
CA PRO A 226 3.46 16.90 -3.66
C PRO A 226 2.85 16.34 -2.39
N ASP A 227 1.56 15.98 -2.37
CA ASP A 227 0.89 15.27 -1.29
C ASP A 227 1.44 13.84 -1.09
N LEU A 228 1.78 13.13 -2.17
CA LEU A 228 2.46 11.84 -2.10
C LEU A 228 3.87 11.99 -1.56
N LEU A 229 4.52 13.14 -1.79
CA LEU A 229 5.75 13.51 -1.09
C LEU A 229 5.50 14.11 0.29
N ALA A 230 4.32 14.64 0.62
CA ALA A 230 4.02 15.24 1.92
C ALA A 230 3.72 14.17 2.97
N ALA A 231 3.22 13.01 2.53
CA ALA A 231 3.34 11.76 3.29
C ALA A 231 4.82 11.44 3.67
N TRP A 232 5.79 12.13 3.06
CA TRP A 232 7.24 12.03 3.25
C TRP A 232 7.90 13.37 3.62
N GLY A 233 7.13 14.46 3.68
CA GLY A 233 7.63 15.84 3.62
C GLY A 233 8.31 16.28 4.90
N ASP A 234 7.89 15.71 6.04
CA ASP A 234 8.53 15.92 7.33
C ASP A 234 9.88 15.17 7.45
N VAL A 235 10.13 14.17 6.59
CA VAL A 235 11.37 13.34 6.57
C VAL A 235 12.46 13.97 5.71
N LEU A 236 12.10 14.62 4.60
CA LEU A 236 13.03 15.23 3.64
C LEU A 236 13.40 16.69 3.96
N ALA A 237 12.58 17.42 4.72
CA ALA A 237 12.77 18.86 4.95
C ALA A 237 13.86 19.24 5.97
N ALA A 238 14.59 18.28 6.55
CA ALA A 238 15.79 18.58 7.33
C ALA A 238 16.98 18.87 6.39
N LYS A 239 16.98 20.07 5.79
CA LYS A 239 18.17 20.67 5.18
C LYS A 239 19.27 20.76 6.24
N ASP A 240 20.20 19.82 6.21
CA ASP A 240 21.58 20.05 6.62
C ASP A 240 22.47 19.50 5.50
N ASP A 241 22.92 20.43 4.66
CA ASP A 241 23.54 20.23 3.33
C ASP A 241 25.00 19.71 3.43
N SER A 242 25.37 19.09 4.56
CA SER A 242 26.77 18.75 4.86
C SER A 242 27.15 17.31 4.56
N ASP A 243 26.18 16.39 4.38
CA ASP A 243 26.47 14.94 4.29
C ASP A 243 25.86 14.21 3.07
N ALA A 244 25.08 14.87 2.20
CA ALA A 244 24.43 14.25 1.01
C ALA A 244 23.62 12.96 1.30
N VAL A 245 23.09 12.80 2.53
CA VAL A 245 22.31 11.62 2.94
C VAL A 245 20.81 11.87 2.78
N ARG A 246 20.17 11.04 1.95
CA ARG A 246 18.71 10.99 1.74
C ARG A 246 18.10 9.91 2.63
N ILE A 247 16.94 10.15 3.24
CA ILE A 247 16.16 9.10 3.94
C ILE A 247 14.97 8.76 3.05
N LEU A 248 14.87 7.47 2.71
CA LEU A 248 13.90 6.87 1.79
C LEU A 248 13.27 5.65 2.48
N PRO A 249 12.20 5.03 1.97
CA PRO A 249 11.69 3.77 2.47
C PRO A 249 12.61 2.65 2.06
N ALA A 250 12.67 1.65 2.93
CA ALA A 250 13.27 0.39 2.62
C ALA A 250 12.17 -0.58 2.19
N THR A 251 12.42 -1.32 1.10
CA THR A 251 11.54 -2.34 0.55
C THR A 251 12.19 -3.72 0.65
N ALA A 252 11.48 -4.79 0.33
CA ALA A 252 12.06 -6.13 0.26
C ALA A 252 13.27 -6.22 -0.68
N ALA A 253 13.34 -5.39 -1.74
CA ALA A 253 14.48 -5.34 -2.65
C ALA A 253 15.77 -4.85 -1.97
N ASP A 254 15.64 -4.07 -0.88
CA ASP A 254 16.78 -3.56 -0.10
C ASP A 254 17.30 -4.58 0.92
N ALA A 255 16.63 -5.72 1.08
CA ALA A 255 16.89 -6.66 2.17
C ALA A 255 18.34 -7.12 2.23
N GLY A 256 18.98 -7.39 1.08
CA GLY A 256 20.38 -7.81 1.04
C GLY A 256 21.33 -6.77 1.62
N GLU A 257 21.20 -5.50 1.22
CA GLU A 257 22.08 -4.43 1.70
C GLU A 257 21.75 -4.00 3.14
N VAL A 258 20.46 -3.95 3.49
CA VAL A 258 20.00 -3.71 4.88
C VAL A 258 20.50 -4.81 5.81
N HIS A 259 20.51 -6.07 5.36
CA HIS A 259 21.04 -7.19 6.13
C HIS A 259 22.55 -7.04 6.39
N VAL A 260 23.34 -6.72 5.36
CA VAL A 260 24.79 -6.45 5.51
C VAL A 260 25.04 -5.27 6.47
N LEU A 261 24.27 -4.19 6.31
CA LEU A 261 24.32 -3.04 7.21
C LEU A 261 24.03 -3.44 8.66
N GLN A 262 23.00 -4.26 8.88
CA GLN A 262 22.64 -4.77 10.20
C GLN A 262 23.78 -5.56 10.81
N LEU A 263 24.36 -6.53 10.08
CA LEU A 263 25.50 -7.30 10.55
C LEU A 263 26.67 -6.39 10.96
N ALA A 264 26.99 -5.41 10.13
CA ALA A 264 28.07 -4.46 10.40
C ALA A 264 27.79 -3.59 11.64
N ALA A 265 26.55 -3.13 11.81
CA ALA A 265 26.16 -2.27 12.92
C ALA A 265 26.09 -3.02 14.26
N PHE A 266 25.64 -4.28 14.26
CA PHE A 266 25.52 -5.09 15.48
C PHE A 266 26.82 -5.77 15.92
N LEU A 267 27.86 -5.76 15.10
CA LEU A 267 29.17 -6.31 15.48
C LEU A 267 29.77 -5.60 16.70
N SER A 268 29.52 -4.30 16.88
CA SER A 268 29.95 -3.57 18.08
C SER A 268 29.25 -4.05 19.35
N GLU A 269 27.95 -4.38 19.25
CA GLU A 269 27.19 -4.94 20.37
C GLU A 269 27.67 -6.34 20.71
N ALA A 270 27.89 -7.21 19.71
CA ALA A 270 28.43 -8.54 19.96
C ALA A 270 29.78 -8.52 20.67
N ARG A 271 30.67 -7.60 20.30
CA ARG A 271 31.95 -7.38 20.99
C ARG A 271 31.76 -6.89 22.42
N LEU A 272 30.78 -6.01 22.65
CA LEU A 272 30.50 -5.45 23.97
C LEU A 272 29.97 -6.50 24.96
N TYR A 273 29.18 -7.46 24.45
CA TYR A 273 28.59 -8.53 25.26
C TYR A 273 29.36 -9.85 25.20
N ASP A 274 30.38 -9.95 24.33
CA ASP A 274 31.03 -11.23 24.00
C ASP A 274 30.01 -12.30 23.60
N ASP A 275 29.04 -11.91 22.79
CA ASP A 275 27.95 -12.76 22.31
C ASP A 275 27.71 -12.50 20.82
N TYR A 276 28.13 -13.44 19.97
CA TYR A 276 27.94 -13.36 18.52
C TYR A 276 26.70 -14.10 18.03
N THR A 277 25.86 -14.57 18.96
CA THR A 277 24.61 -15.29 18.67
C THR A 277 23.37 -14.39 18.80
N LEU A 278 23.58 -13.08 18.95
CA LEU A 278 22.50 -12.10 19.02
C LEU A 278 21.55 -12.27 17.83
N PRO A 279 20.20 -12.19 18.03
CA PRO A 279 19.24 -12.38 16.95
C PRO A 279 19.50 -11.54 15.69
N PRO A 280 20.00 -10.28 15.77
CA PRO A 280 20.37 -9.52 14.57
C PRO A 280 21.56 -10.04 13.77
N LEU A 281 22.41 -10.88 14.36
CA LEU A 281 23.58 -11.48 13.72
C LEU A 281 23.30 -12.89 13.16
N THR A 282 22.21 -13.51 13.60
CA THR A 282 21.82 -14.87 13.21
C THR A 282 20.61 -14.92 12.27
N ALA A 283 19.88 -13.82 12.12
CA ALA A 283 18.85 -13.66 11.10
C ALA A 283 19.43 -13.82 9.69
N ASP A 284 18.62 -14.22 8.72
CA ASP A 284 19.02 -14.26 7.31
C ASP A 284 18.44 -13.08 6.50
N VAL A 285 18.71 -13.10 5.19
CA VAL A 285 18.21 -12.07 4.26
C VAL A 285 16.69 -12.19 4.07
N ALA A 286 16.13 -13.41 4.11
CA ALA A 286 14.69 -13.63 3.97
C ALA A 286 13.92 -13.07 5.18
N ASP A 287 14.41 -13.31 6.40
CA ASP A 287 13.90 -12.68 7.62
C ASP A 287 13.92 -11.16 7.51
N THR A 288 14.98 -10.61 6.91
CA THR A 288 15.11 -9.17 6.72
C THR A 288 14.08 -8.66 5.71
N ALA A 289 13.86 -9.37 4.60
CA ALA A 289 12.84 -9.04 3.60
C ALA A 289 11.42 -9.07 4.20
N ASP A 290 11.06 -10.17 4.88
CA ASP A 290 9.77 -10.33 5.54
C ASP A 290 9.48 -9.20 6.55
N ARG A 291 10.50 -8.76 7.28
CA ARG A 291 10.38 -7.63 8.22
C ARG A 291 10.17 -6.31 7.50
N LEU A 292 10.88 -6.07 6.40
CA LEU A 292 10.71 -4.84 5.60
C LEU A 292 9.30 -4.77 5.01
N GLU A 293 8.71 -5.88 4.61
CA GLU A 293 7.33 -5.93 4.10
C GLU A 293 6.28 -5.66 5.18
N ARG A 294 6.51 -6.13 6.41
CA ARG A 294 5.54 -6.05 7.52
C ARG A 294 5.69 -4.79 8.38
N SER A 295 6.64 -3.91 8.07
CA SER A 295 6.92 -2.71 8.85
C SER A 295 6.95 -1.47 7.98
N VAL A 296 6.76 -0.30 8.60
CA VAL A 296 7.17 0.96 8.01
C VAL A 296 8.68 1.05 8.14
N ALA A 297 9.40 0.74 7.07
CA ALA A 297 10.86 0.69 7.07
C ALA A 297 11.48 1.85 6.30
N LEU A 298 12.57 2.41 6.83
CA LEU A 298 13.32 3.50 6.21
C LEU A 298 14.79 3.11 6.05
N LYS A 299 15.39 3.53 4.94
CA LYS A 299 16.82 3.50 4.65
C LYS A 299 17.38 4.91 4.53
N ALA A 300 18.58 5.14 5.03
CA ALA A 300 19.37 6.33 4.74
C ALA A 300 20.40 5.98 3.67
N VAL A 301 20.47 6.76 2.59
CA VAL A 301 21.33 6.50 1.43
C VAL A 301 22.31 7.67 1.24
N ALA A 302 23.60 7.35 1.13
CA ALA A 302 24.65 8.27 0.75
C ALA A 302 25.22 7.86 -0.62
N GLY A 303 24.99 8.66 -1.66
CA GLY A 303 25.24 8.23 -3.04
C GLY A 303 24.37 7.02 -3.39
N ALA A 304 25.00 5.88 -3.68
CA ALA A 304 24.36 4.60 -3.97
C ALA A 304 24.37 3.60 -2.80
N ARG A 305 24.93 3.97 -1.63
CA ARG A 305 25.09 3.06 -0.48
C ARG A 305 24.05 3.34 0.60
N ILE A 306 23.41 2.29 1.11
CA ILE A 306 22.61 2.35 2.33
C ILE A 306 23.55 2.43 3.55
N VAL A 307 23.43 3.54 4.28
CA VAL A 307 24.27 3.90 5.42
C VAL A 307 23.51 3.93 6.75
N GLY A 308 22.20 3.72 6.73
CA GLY A 308 21.39 3.57 7.92
C GLY A 308 20.03 2.96 7.60
N SER A 309 19.37 2.37 8.59
CA SER A 309 18.01 1.82 8.47
C SER A 309 17.28 1.91 9.80
N VAL A 310 15.95 1.96 9.76
CA VAL A 310 15.06 1.83 10.93
C VAL A 310 13.74 1.20 10.50
N GLN A 311 13.12 0.43 11.39
CA GLN A 311 11.84 -0.22 11.14
C GLN A 311 10.85 0.17 12.24
N LEU A 312 9.59 0.36 11.87
CA LEU A 312 8.48 0.63 12.79
C LEU A 312 7.35 -0.37 12.51
N THR A 313 7.00 -1.17 13.51
CA THR A 313 5.77 -1.98 13.52
C THR A 313 4.73 -1.32 14.43
N VAL A 314 3.45 -1.63 14.22
CA VAL A 314 2.35 -1.06 15.01
C VAL A 314 1.53 -2.20 15.62
N ASP A 315 1.33 -2.12 16.93
CA ASP A 315 0.43 -2.99 17.68
C ASP A 315 -0.56 -2.13 18.48
N GLY A 316 -1.78 -2.04 17.97
CA GLY A 316 -2.81 -1.14 18.48
C GLY A 316 -2.30 0.32 18.57
N PRO A 317 -2.36 0.98 19.73
CA PRO A 317 -1.93 2.37 19.88
C PRO A 317 -0.42 2.54 20.08
N VAL A 318 0.38 1.47 19.94
CA VAL A 318 1.81 1.45 20.24
C VAL A 318 2.64 1.20 18.99
N GLY A 319 3.56 2.11 18.69
CA GLY A 319 4.56 1.94 17.64
C GLY A 319 5.86 1.34 18.19
N GLN A 320 6.26 0.18 17.70
CA GLN A 320 7.50 -0.47 18.10
C GLN A 320 8.61 -0.19 17.09
N ILE A 321 9.63 0.55 17.55
CA ILE A 321 10.79 0.92 16.75
C ILE A 321 11.88 -0.13 16.94
N GLU A 322 12.28 -0.73 15.82
CA GLU A 322 13.25 -1.80 15.79
C GLU A 322 14.34 -1.51 14.76
N ARG A 323 15.47 -2.22 14.90
CA ARG A 323 16.56 -2.25 13.92
C ARG A 323 16.99 -0.86 13.46
N LEU A 324 17.07 0.09 14.40
CA LEU A 324 17.73 1.36 14.18
C LEU A 324 19.23 1.12 14.06
N VAL A 325 19.73 1.04 12.84
CA VAL A 325 21.13 0.75 12.51
C VAL A 325 21.74 1.87 11.70
N VAL A 326 23.02 2.13 11.95
CA VAL A 326 23.84 3.09 11.19
C VAL A 326 25.19 2.46 10.93
N ALA A 327 25.64 2.55 9.68
CA ALA A 327 26.91 1.98 9.25
C ALA A 327 28.05 2.52 10.12
N PRO A 328 29.01 1.70 10.58
CA PRO A 328 30.04 2.12 11.54
C PRO A 328 30.78 3.40 11.16
N ASP A 329 31.08 3.61 9.87
CA ASP A 329 31.75 4.78 9.31
C ASP A 329 30.87 6.05 9.20
N TRP A 330 29.56 5.90 9.41
CA TRP A 330 28.55 6.97 9.42
C TRP A 330 28.02 7.28 10.83
N GLN A 331 28.44 6.53 11.84
CA GLN A 331 28.01 6.76 13.21
C GLN A 331 28.58 8.09 13.75
N GLY A 332 27.80 8.79 14.58
CA GLY A 332 28.24 10.03 15.24
C GLY A 332 27.88 11.30 14.49
N ARG A 333 27.36 11.18 13.26
CA ARG A 333 26.86 12.28 12.42
C ARG A 333 25.39 12.63 12.67
N GLY A 334 24.81 12.16 13.78
CA GLY A 334 23.40 12.38 14.11
C GLY A 334 22.38 11.60 13.27
N LEU A 335 22.82 10.73 12.35
CA LEU A 335 21.93 9.99 11.44
C LEU A 335 20.92 9.09 12.17
N GLY A 336 21.34 8.38 13.22
CA GLY A 336 20.42 7.56 14.03
C GLY A 336 19.27 8.38 14.65
N ALA A 337 19.55 9.63 15.06
CA ALA A 337 18.51 10.52 15.57
C ALA A 337 17.56 11.01 14.47
N ARG A 338 18.07 11.19 13.24
CA ARG A 338 17.26 11.56 12.07
C ARG A 338 16.32 10.43 11.67
N LEU A 339 16.84 9.21 11.53
CA LEU A 339 16.06 8.01 11.23
C LEU A 339 14.98 7.75 12.30
N LEU A 340 15.34 7.84 13.58
CA LEU A 340 14.39 7.67 14.68
C LEU A 340 13.22 8.67 14.59
N ARG A 341 13.51 9.95 14.33
CA ARG A 341 12.46 10.98 14.17
C ARG A 341 11.60 10.73 12.93
N ALA A 342 12.20 10.31 11.83
CA ALA A 342 11.48 10.01 10.60
C ALA A 342 10.50 8.84 10.82
N ALA A 343 10.93 7.78 11.49
CA ALA A 343 10.05 6.66 11.86
C ALA A 343 8.88 7.12 12.74
N GLU A 344 9.13 7.95 13.76
CA GLU A 344 8.07 8.50 14.61
C GLU A 344 7.05 9.35 13.83
N GLN A 345 7.51 10.15 12.87
CA GLN A 345 6.66 11.00 12.04
C GLN A 345 5.75 10.20 11.10
N LEU A 346 6.26 9.09 10.56
CA LEU A 346 5.51 8.21 9.65
C LEU A 346 4.57 7.24 10.36
N ALA A 347 4.60 7.20 11.69
CA ALA A 347 3.69 6.35 12.44
C ALA A 347 2.22 6.71 12.18
N PRO A 348 1.33 5.73 11.92
CA PRO A 348 -0.11 5.92 11.76
C PRO A 348 -0.72 6.79 12.87
N SER A 349 -1.77 7.57 12.57
CA SER A 349 -2.31 8.61 13.46
C SER A 349 -2.86 8.09 14.80
N ASP A 350 -3.26 6.83 14.84
CA ASP A 350 -3.74 6.08 16.02
C ASP A 350 -2.61 5.67 16.99
N VAL A 351 -1.35 5.68 16.55
CA VAL A 351 -0.19 5.50 17.43
C VAL A 351 -0.09 6.66 18.42
N THR A 352 -0.15 6.34 19.72
CA THR A 352 -0.10 7.31 20.83
C THR A 352 1.20 7.23 21.66
N SER A 353 1.94 6.14 21.52
CA SER A 353 3.23 5.93 22.18
C SER A 353 4.18 5.12 21.30
N TYR A 354 5.47 5.28 21.56
CA TYR A 354 6.55 4.54 20.92
C TYR A 354 7.29 3.72 21.96
N VAL A 355 7.69 2.51 21.58
CA VAL A 355 8.54 1.62 22.37
C VAL A 355 9.74 1.19 21.55
N LEU A 356 10.88 1.01 22.23
CA LEU A 356 12.10 0.45 21.64
C LEU A 356 12.92 -0.23 22.73
N ASN A 357 13.92 -1.02 22.33
CA ASN A 357 14.88 -1.60 23.25
C ASN A 357 16.32 -1.45 22.75
N THR A 358 17.26 -1.57 23.68
CA THR A 358 18.70 -1.68 23.40
C THR A 358 19.38 -2.41 24.56
N GLY A 359 20.59 -2.92 24.33
CA GLY A 359 21.37 -3.52 25.40
C GLY A 359 21.70 -2.53 26.54
N ALA A 360 21.71 -3.01 27.77
CA ALA A 360 21.97 -2.23 28.99
C ALA A 360 23.38 -1.60 29.07
N LYS A 361 24.38 -2.22 28.44
CA LYS A 361 25.75 -1.71 28.29
C LYS A 361 25.91 -0.75 27.11
N SER A 362 24.91 -0.61 26.23
CA SER A 362 24.98 0.20 25.00
C SER A 362 24.78 1.69 25.33
N GLU A 363 25.71 2.30 26.07
CA GLU A 363 25.58 3.65 26.62
C GLU A 363 25.28 4.72 25.56
N ARG A 364 25.86 4.57 24.36
CA ARG A 364 25.63 5.46 23.22
C ARG A 364 24.16 5.45 22.76
N ASN A 365 23.57 4.26 22.68
CA ASN A 365 22.17 4.09 22.27
C ASN A 365 21.25 4.65 23.37
N LEU A 366 21.54 4.33 24.63
CA LEU A 366 20.80 4.86 25.77
C LEU A 366 20.84 6.41 25.81
N ALA A 367 21.99 7.01 25.54
CA ALA A 367 22.12 8.47 25.45
C ALA A 367 21.32 9.07 24.28
N LEU A 368 21.37 8.43 23.10
CA LEU A 368 20.57 8.83 21.94
C LEU A 368 19.06 8.82 22.26
N TYR A 369 18.56 7.72 22.81
CA TYR A 369 17.13 7.56 23.11
C TYR A 369 16.65 8.51 24.21
N ARG A 370 17.43 8.69 25.28
CA ARG A 370 17.12 9.68 26.34
C ARG A 370 17.06 11.10 25.76
N LYS A 371 18.01 11.47 24.90
CA LYS A 371 18.01 12.78 24.22
C LYS A 371 16.80 12.94 23.27
N ALA A 372 16.33 11.85 22.66
CA ALA A 372 15.13 11.83 21.83
C ALA A 372 13.81 11.83 22.64
N GLY A 373 13.88 11.79 23.97
CA GLY A 373 12.75 11.88 24.89
C GLY A 373 12.19 10.54 25.37
N TYR A 374 12.86 9.42 25.08
CA TYR A 374 12.49 8.11 25.60
C TYR A 374 12.91 7.96 27.07
N ARG A 375 12.08 7.26 27.83
CA ARG A 375 12.31 6.94 29.24
C ARG A 375 12.29 5.44 29.44
N GLU A 376 13.22 4.94 30.25
CA GLU A 376 13.27 3.54 30.63
C GLU A 376 11.97 3.11 31.32
N SER A 377 11.40 1.99 30.87
CA SER A 377 10.18 1.39 31.43
C SER A 377 10.46 0.08 32.15
N SER A 378 11.33 -0.76 31.61
CA SER A 378 11.65 -2.08 32.15
C SER A 378 13.02 -2.56 31.66
N ARG A 379 13.53 -3.62 32.30
CA ARG A 379 14.71 -4.37 31.87
C ARG A 379 14.40 -5.85 31.88
N GLU A 380 14.87 -6.58 30.87
CA GLU A 380 14.67 -8.02 30.76
C GLU A 380 15.93 -8.68 30.20
N ALA A 381 16.24 -9.89 30.66
CA ALA A 381 17.33 -10.68 30.12
C ALA A 381 16.91 -11.26 28.76
N GLN A 382 17.69 -10.99 27.70
CA GLN A 382 17.48 -11.57 26.36
C GLN A 382 18.32 -12.83 26.16
N THR A 383 19.56 -12.81 26.63
CA THR A 383 20.46 -13.98 26.68
C THR A 383 21.15 -14.01 28.05
N PRO A 384 21.85 -15.10 28.43
CA PRO A 384 22.63 -15.14 29.67
C PRO A 384 23.67 -14.02 29.80
N LYS A 385 24.05 -13.37 28.69
CA LYS A 385 25.05 -12.30 28.65
C LYS A 385 24.44 -10.91 28.41
N VAL A 386 23.18 -10.82 27.97
CA VAL A 386 22.58 -9.57 27.44
C VAL A 386 21.30 -9.24 28.16
N ASP A 387 21.31 -8.11 28.88
CA ASP A 387 20.10 -7.47 29.39
C ASP A 387 19.64 -6.38 28.43
N LEU A 388 18.37 -6.39 28.05
CA LEU A 388 17.73 -5.33 27.29
C LEU A 388 17.11 -4.31 28.24
N VAL A 389 17.21 -3.04 27.85
CA VAL A 389 16.51 -1.92 28.45
C VAL A 389 15.41 -1.52 27.48
N TYR A 390 14.16 -1.59 27.92
CA TYR A 390 13.02 -1.11 27.17
C TYR A 390 12.77 0.35 27.52
N LEU A 391 12.54 1.16 26.49
CA LEU A 391 12.26 2.58 26.64
C LEU A 391 10.99 2.96 25.90
N THR A 392 10.24 3.90 26.48
CA THR A 392 8.96 4.37 25.96
C THR A 392 8.94 5.88 25.81
N LYS A 393 8.15 6.38 24.85
CA LYS A 393 7.91 7.79 24.60
C LYS A 393 6.47 8.01 24.20
N ARG A 394 5.78 8.99 24.80
CA ARG A 394 4.44 9.39 24.33
C ARG A 394 4.57 10.24 23.06
N ARG A 395 3.68 10.02 22.09
CA ARG A 395 3.55 10.87 20.92
C ARG A 395 3.05 12.25 21.35
N ARG A 396 3.71 13.30 20.86
CA ARG A 396 3.24 14.67 21.09
C ARG A 396 2.00 14.89 20.21
N ARG A 397 0.86 15.22 20.82
CA ARG A 397 -0.31 15.71 20.07
C ARG A 397 0.07 17.06 19.46
N LYS A 398 -0.05 17.19 18.13
CA LYS A 398 0.05 18.48 17.44
C LYS A 398 -1.13 19.36 17.83
#